data_AF-A0A420W3Q4-F1
#
_entry.id   AF-A0A420W3Q4-F1
#
_cell.length_a   1.000
_cell.length_b   1.000
_cell.length_c   1.000
_cell.angle_alpha   90.00
_cell.angle_beta   90.00
_cell.angle_gamma   90.00
#
_symmetry.space_group_name_H-M   'P 1'
#
loop_
_entity.id
_entity.type
_entity.pdbx_description
1 polymer ?
#
loop_
_entity_poly.entity_id
_entity_poly.type
_entity_poly.pdbx_seq_one_letter_code
_entity_poly.pdbx_strand_id
1 'polypeptide(L)'
;MLDQDLVSQEYFYNFLTGKYSIAVMRRLQRNLKEAGLSITSEQWSIMYNLWVEEGLTQQELAIRTFRDKPSVTRLINNLERLNLVIRVNDKNDRRSNLIYLTKTGRKMKDEGMKQANNTIEQALGGLTDDQIALSHTALHRVLFNLK
;
A
#
# COMPACT_ATOMS: atom_id res chain seq x y z
N MET A 1 -35.84 -13.93 13.57
CA MET A 1 -34.97 -13.11 14.43
C MET A 1 -33.54 -13.48 14.05
N LEU A 2 -32.84 -12.64 13.31
CA LEU A 2 -31.45 -12.90 12.90
C LEU A 2 -30.55 -12.69 14.11
N ASP A 3 -29.70 -13.68 14.37
CA ASP A 3 -28.85 -13.79 15.55
C ASP A 3 -27.88 -12.60 15.63
N GLN A 4 -28.01 -11.76 16.66
CA GLN A 4 -27.11 -10.62 16.89
C GLN A 4 -25.66 -11.08 17.15
N ASP A 5 -25.44 -12.36 17.48
CA ASP A 5 -24.12 -12.95 17.72
C ASP A 5 -23.37 -13.43 16.46
N LEU A 6 -24.07 -13.78 15.38
CA LEU A 6 -23.40 -14.20 14.13
C LEU A 6 -22.71 -13.03 13.43
N VAL A 7 -23.38 -11.88 13.46
CA VAL A 7 -22.88 -10.62 12.90
C VAL A 7 -21.61 -10.19 13.65
N SER A 8 -21.54 -10.36 14.97
CA SER A 8 -20.35 -10.02 15.76
C SER A 8 -19.15 -10.94 15.46
N GLN A 9 -19.38 -12.26 15.28
CA GLN A 9 -18.32 -13.20 14.90
C GLN A 9 -17.80 -12.97 13.48
N GLU A 10 -18.68 -12.70 12.52
CA GLU A 10 -18.26 -12.40 11.15
C GLU A 10 -17.47 -11.09 11.08
N TYR A 11 -17.94 -10.03 11.76
CA TYR A 11 -17.20 -8.77 11.84
C TYR A 11 -15.83 -8.96 12.48
N PHE A 12 -15.74 -9.72 13.58
CA PHE A 12 -14.48 -10.03 14.22
C PHE A 12 -13.52 -10.78 13.29
N TYR A 13 -14.02 -11.81 12.58
CA TYR A 13 -13.23 -12.56 11.61
C TYR A 13 -12.77 -11.68 10.44
N ASN A 14 -13.67 -10.90 9.84
CA ASN A 14 -13.38 -9.99 8.74
C ASN A 14 -12.34 -8.93 9.15
N PHE A 15 -12.42 -8.45 10.39
CA PHE A 15 -11.47 -7.52 10.99
C PHE A 15 -10.09 -8.15 11.17
N LEU A 16 -10.00 -9.30 11.85
CA LEU A 16 -8.72 -9.97 12.11
C LEU A 16 -8.01 -10.45 10.85
N THR A 17 -8.76 -10.89 9.85
CA THR A 17 -8.20 -11.35 8.57
C THR A 17 -7.89 -10.21 7.60
N GLY A 18 -8.27 -8.98 7.94
CA GLY A 18 -8.10 -7.82 7.07
C GLY A 18 -8.87 -7.94 5.75
N LYS A 19 -10.02 -8.64 5.73
CA LYS A 19 -10.80 -8.94 4.51
C LYS A 19 -11.09 -7.68 3.69
N TYR A 20 -11.42 -6.57 4.34
CA TYR A 20 -11.68 -5.29 3.69
C TYR A 20 -10.43 -4.72 3.00
N SER A 21 -9.28 -4.72 3.68
CA SER A 21 -8.00 -4.29 3.11
C SER A 21 -7.60 -5.15 1.91
N ILE A 22 -7.74 -6.48 2.03
CA ILE A 22 -7.49 -7.41 0.93
C ILE A 22 -8.40 -7.13 -0.27
N ALA A 23 -9.69 -6.83 -0.05
CA ALA A 23 -10.61 -6.48 -1.12
C ALA A 23 -10.19 -5.20 -1.86
N VAL A 24 -9.79 -4.15 -1.13
CA VAL A 24 -9.27 -2.91 -1.73
C VAL A 24 -8.00 -3.18 -2.51
N MET A 25 -7.04 -3.93 -1.96
CA MET A 25 -5.79 -4.26 -2.65
C MET A 25 -6.00 -5.11 -3.91
N ARG A 26 -6.98 -6.01 -3.90
CA ARG A 26 -7.39 -6.79 -5.09
C ARG A 26 -8.05 -5.89 -6.15
N ARG A 27 -8.84 -4.90 -5.74
CA ARG A 27 -9.40 -3.92 -6.66
C ARG A 27 -8.29 -3.07 -7.30
N LEU A 28 -7.36 -2.57 -6.49
CA LEU A 28 -6.19 -1.84 -7.00
C LEU A 28 -5.40 -2.66 -8.01
N GLN A 29 -5.12 -3.93 -7.69
CA GLN A 29 -4.42 -4.83 -8.62
C GLN A 29 -5.12 -4.95 -9.97
N ARG A 30 -6.46 -5.02 -9.98
CA ARG A 30 -7.26 -5.09 -11.19
C ARG A 30 -7.17 -3.80 -11.98
N ASN A 31 -7.39 -2.65 -11.33
CA ASN A 31 -7.36 -1.34 -11.97
C ASN A 31 -5.97 -1.03 -12.57
N LEU A 32 -4.88 -1.37 -11.87
CA LEU A 32 -3.52 -1.26 -12.40
C LEU A 32 -3.33 -2.12 -13.67
N LYS A 33 -3.80 -3.38 -13.64
CA LYS A 33 -3.69 -4.29 -14.79
C LYS A 33 -4.50 -3.79 -16.00
N GLU A 34 -5.72 -3.32 -15.78
CA GLU A 34 -6.59 -2.79 -16.83
C GLU A 34 -6.02 -1.51 -17.46
N ALA A 35 -5.29 -0.70 -16.69
CA ALA A 35 -4.54 0.45 -17.18
C ALA A 35 -3.20 0.10 -17.86
N GLY A 36 -2.86 -1.19 -18.00
CA GLY A 36 -1.61 -1.63 -18.63
C GLY A 36 -0.37 -1.45 -17.75
N LEU A 37 -0.53 -1.24 -16.44
CA LEU A 37 0.59 -1.11 -15.50
C LEU A 37 1.05 -2.51 -15.03
N SER A 38 2.25 -2.90 -15.44
CA SER A 38 2.86 -4.19 -15.12
C SER A 38 3.50 -4.23 -13.72
N ILE A 39 2.76 -3.81 -12.69
CA ILE A 39 3.17 -3.90 -11.28
C ILE A 39 2.07 -4.50 -10.41
N THR A 40 2.46 -5.11 -9.29
CA THR A 40 1.52 -5.58 -8.29
C THR A 40 1.07 -4.46 -7.36
N SER A 41 -0.06 -4.62 -6.65
CA SER A 41 -0.48 -3.66 -5.61
C SER A 41 0.55 -3.52 -4.49
N GLU A 42 1.30 -4.58 -4.18
CA GLU A 42 2.38 -4.53 -3.20
C GLU A 42 3.60 -3.75 -3.70
N GLN A 43 3.96 -3.93 -4.97
CA GLN A 43 5.01 -3.14 -5.63
C GLN A 43 4.59 -1.67 -5.74
N TRP A 44 3.33 -1.42 -6.06
CA TRP A 44 2.75 -0.08 -6.07
C TRP A 44 2.90 0.61 -4.71
N SER A 45 2.74 -0.12 -3.59
CA SER A 45 2.91 0.44 -2.24
C SER A 45 4.35 0.94 -1.99
N ILE A 46 5.37 0.24 -2.51
CA ILE A 46 6.77 0.72 -2.47
C ILE A 46 6.92 1.96 -3.35
N MET A 47 6.39 1.92 -4.57
CA MET A 47 6.44 3.05 -5.51
C MET A 47 5.76 4.30 -4.95
N TYR A 48 4.60 4.15 -4.28
CA TYR A 48 3.88 5.24 -3.61
C TYR A 48 4.76 5.94 -2.58
N ASN A 49 5.40 5.18 -1.69
CA ASN A 49 6.29 5.76 -0.69
C ASN A 49 7.44 6.53 -1.34
N LEU A 50 8.02 6.00 -2.42
CA LEU A 50 9.09 6.66 -3.16
C LEU A 50 8.61 7.88 -3.97
N TRP A 51 7.35 7.90 -4.42
CA TRP A 51 6.76 9.07 -5.08
C TRP A 51 6.46 10.22 -4.11
N VAL A 52 6.26 9.91 -2.82
CA VAL A 52 6.11 10.88 -1.73
C VAL A 52 7.48 11.35 -1.27
N GLU A 53 8.41 10.42 -1.05
CA GLU A 53 9.74 10.70 -0.51
C GLU A 53 10.76 9.71 -1.07
N GLU A 54 11.78 10.23 -1.75
CA GLU A 54 12.86 9.42 -2.28
C GLU A 54 14.01 9.24 -1.31
N GLY A 55 14.88 8.28 -1.60
CA GLY A 55 16.07 8.03 -0.79
C GLY A 55 15.77 7.31 0.51
N LEU A 56 14.67 6.54 0.55
CA LEU A 56 14.31 5.72 1.70
C LEU A 56 15.17 4.47 1.76
N THR A 57 15.56 4.08 2.97
CA THR A 57 16.17 2.77 3.23
C THR A 57 15.13 1.66 3.11
N GLN A 58 15.60 0.43 2.95
CA GLN A 58 14.72 -0.76 3.01
C GLN A 58 14.00 -0.89 4.36
N GLN A 59 14.63 -0.44 5.45
CA GLN A 59 14.04 -0.48 6.78
C GLN A 59 12.88 0.51 6.90
N GLU A 60 13.05 1.73 6.38
CA GLU A 60 11.96 2.72 6.36
C GLU A 60 10.81 2.25 5.49
N LEU A 61 11.10 1.68 4.32
CA LEU A 61 10.06 1.09 3.46
C LEU A 61 9.32 -0.06 4.16
N ALA A 62 10.00 -0.91 4.91
CA ALA A 62 9.38 -1.97 5.72
C ALA A 62 8.42 -1.41 6.77
N ILE A 63 8.86 -0.39 7.52
CA ILE A 63 8.04 0.29 8.52
C ILE A 63 6.83 0.96 7.87
N ARG A 64 7.02 1.73 6.80
CA ARG A 64 5.95 2.51 6.14
C ARG A 64 4.91 1.62 5.46
N THR A 65 5.33 0.47 4.93
CA THR A 65 4.42 -0.48 4.27
C THR A 65 3.85 -1.54 5.19
N PHE A 66 4.21 -1.51 6.49
CA PHE A 66 3.82 -2.50 7.50
C PHE A 66 4.16 -3.94 7.06
N ARG A 67 5.39 -4.12 6.59
CA ARG A 67 5.93 -5.38 6.06
C ARG A 67 7.26 -5.72 6.72
N ASP A 68 7.62 -7.00 6.67
CA ASP A 68 8.96 -7.42 7.06
C ASP A 68 10.03 -7.02 6.00
N LYS A 69 11.27 -6.93 6.44
CA LYS A 69 12.41 -6.55 5.59
C LYS A 69 12.66 -7.54 4.44
N PRO A 70 12.55 -8.87 4.62
CA PRO A 70 12.66 -9.83 3.51
C PRO A 70 11.63 -9.60 2.39
N SER A 71 10.37 -9.33 2.75
CA SER A 71 9.28 -9.03 1.82
C SER A 71 9.58 -7.77 1.02
N VAL A 72 9.95 -6.67 1.70
CA VAL A 72 10.35 -5.43 1.04
C VAL A 72 11.55 -5.63 0.13
N THR A 73 12.55 -6.42 0.55
CA THR A 73 13.72 -6.73 -0.28
C THR A 73 13.31 -7.42 -1.57
N ARG A 74 12.38 -8.38 -1.51
CA ARG A 74 11.85 -9.06 -2.70
C ARG A 74 11.09 -8.11 -3.62
N LEU A 75 10.28 -7.21 -3.06
CA LEU A 75 9.55 -6.21 -3.83
C LEU A 75 10.50 -5.26 -4.57
N ILE A 76 11.53 -4.75 -3.88
CA ILE A 76 12.55 -3.87 -4.47
C ILE A 76 13.32 -4.61 -5.57
N ASN A 77 13.78 -5.85 -5.31
CA ASN A 77 14.45 -6.66 -6.35
C ASN A 77 13.60 -6.78 -7.61
N ASN A 78 12.29 -6.99 -7.47
CA ASN A 78 11.38 -7.08 -8.61
C ASN A 78 11.23 -5.73 -9.33
N LEU A 79 11.14 -4.62 -8.59
CA LEU A 79 11.07 -3.27 -9.16
C LEU A 79 12.37 -2.86 -9.88
N GLU A 80 13.53 -3.27 -9.36
CA GLU A 80 14.83 -3.07 -10.03
C GLU A 80 14.89 -3.84 -11.36
N ARG A 81 14.41 -5.10 -11.38
CA ARG A 81 14.30 -5.89 -12.63
C ARG A 81 13.37 -5.24 -13.65
N LEU A 82 12.35 -4.51 -13.20
CA LEU A 82 11.45 -3.73 -14.06
C LEU A 82 12.01 -2.35 -14.44
N ASN A 83 13.24 -2.01 -14.00
CA ASN A 83 13.86 -0.70 -14.19
C ASN A 83 13.00 0.46 -13.65
N LEU A 84 12.29 0.24 -12.54
CA LEU A 84 11.44 1.26 -11.89
C LEU A 84 12.14 1.93 -10.71
N VAL A 85 13.02 1.21 -10.03
CA VAL A 85 13.82 1.73 -8.92
C VAL A 85 15.29 1.36 -9.08
N ILE A 86 16.16 2.05 -8.35
CA ILE A 86 17.59 1.76 -8.23
C ILE A 86 18.03 1.85 -6.77
N ARG A 87 19.00 1.01 -6.38
CA ARG A 87 19.75 1.14 -5.13
C ARG A 87 20.97 2.02 -5.32
N VAL A 88 21.16 2.92 -4.37
CA VAL A 88 22.37 3.73 -4.27
C VAL A 88 22.96 3.51 -2.88
N ASN A 89 24.26 3.22 -2.81
CA ASN A 89 24.96 3.11 -1.54
C ASN A 89 24.77 4.38 -0.73
N ASP A 90 24.38 4.24 0.53
CA ASP A 90 24.33 5.35 1.45
C ASP A 90 25.75 5.82 1.78
N LYS A 91 26.00 7.12 1.61
CA LYS A 91 27.31 7.72 1.90
C LYS A 91 27.57 7.84 3.41
N ASN A 92 26.51 7.86 4.21
CA ASN A 92 26.58 7.99 5.67
C ASN A 92 26.69 6.63 6.36
N ASP A 93 26.06 5.60 5.81
CA ASP A 93 26.21 4.20 6.28
C ASP A 93 26.39 3.22 5.11
N ARG A 94 27.62 2.76 4.89
CA ARG A 94 27.96 1.82 3.81
C ARG A 94 27.27 0.45 3.94
N ARG A 95 26.64 0.14 5.08
CA ARG A 95 25.85 -1.08 5.29
C ARG A 95 24.40 -0.91 4.84
N SER A 96 24.01 0.30 4.45
CA SER A 96 22.67 0.68 4.05
C SER A 96 22.62 1.08 2.56
N ASN A 97 21.46 0.87 1.95
CA ASN A 97 21.17 1.31 0.60
C ASN A 97 19.93 2.19 0.63
N LEU A 98 20.00 3.30 -0.11
CA LEU A 98 18.88 4.19 -0.35
C LEU A 98 18.22 3.80 -1.69
N ILE A 99 16.90 3.78 -1.70
CA ILE A 99 16.10 3.43 -2.87
C ILE A 99 15.61 4.71 -3.55
N TYR A 100 15.84 4.81 -4.85
CA TYR A 100 15.41 5.95 -5.68
C TYR A 100 14.61 5.47 -6.88
N LEU A 101 13.74 6.33 -7.40
CA LEU A 101 13.01 6.07 -8.64
C LEU A 101 13.89 6.33 -9.85
N THR A 102 13.81 5.44 -10.83
CA THR A 102 14.34 5.70 -12.17
C THR A 102 13.44 6.71 -12.90
N LYS A 103 13.89 7.16 -14.09
CA LYS A 103 13.02 7.95 -14.99
C LYS A 103 11.72 7.22 -15.31
N THR A 104 11.77 5.91 -15.53
CA THR A 104 10.59 5.08 -15.81
C THR A 104 9.67 4.99 -14.58
N GLY A 105 10.23 4.78 -13.40
CA GLY A 105 9.48 4.75 -12.15
C GLY A 105 8.74 6.05 -11.84
N ARG A 106 9.34 7.20 -12.16
CA ARG A 106 8.69 8.51 -12.02
C ARG A 106 7.54 8.70 -12.99
N LYS A 107 7.72 8.31 -14.25
CA LYS A 107 6.67 8.42 -15.29
C LYS A 107 5.41 7.62 -14.96
N MET A 108 5.51 6.58 -14.13
CA MET A 108 4.38 5.76 -13.71
C MET A 108 3.49 6.43 -12.65
N LYS A 109 3.95 7.52 -12.01
CA LYS A 109 3.27 8.14 -10.87
C LYS A 109 1.83 8.53 -11.20
N ASP A 110 1.62 9.29 -12.27
CA ASP A 110 0.31 9.90 -12.54
C ASP A 110 -0.76 8.83 -12.80
N GLU A 111 -0.48 7.87 -13.66
CA GLU A 111 -1.41 6.76 -13.95
C GLU A 111 -1.57 5.84 -12.73
N GLY A 112 -0.48 5.55 -12.00
CA GLY A 112 -0.53 4.75 -10.78
C GLY A 112 -1.38 5.38 -9.67
N MET A 113 -1.30 6.70 -9.50
CA MET A 113 -2.10 7.45 -8.53
C MET A 113 -3.56 7.55 -8.98
N LYS A 114 -3.81 7.76 -10.28
CA LYS A 114 -5.17 7.77 -10.85
C LYS A 114 -5.89 6.44 -10.56
N GLN A 115 -5.23 5.30 -10.77
CA GLN A 115 -5.85 4.00 -10.50
C GLN A 115 -6.08 3.74 -9.00
N ALA A 116 -5.23 4.29 -8.13
CA ALA A 116 -5.48 4.28 -6.69
C ALA A 116 -6.69 5.12 -6.30
N ASN A 117 -6.83 6.33 -6.84
CA ASN A 117 -8.01 7.18 -6.62
C ASN A 117 -9.30 6.50 -7.10
N ASN A 118 -9.31 5.95 -8.32
CA ASN A 118 -10.43 5.18 -8.84
C ASN A 118 -10.82 4.01 -7.91
N THR A 119 -9.81 3.33 -7.34
CA THR A 119 -10.04 2.22 -6.41
C THR A 119 -10.72 2.69 -5.13
N ILE A 120 -10.27 3.83 -4.57
CA ILE A 120 -10.86 4.40 -3.35
C ILE A 120 -12.26 4.93 -3.62
N GLU A 121 -12.50 5.63 -4.73
CA GLU A 121 -13.85 6.07 -5.12
C GLU A 121 -14.83 4.90 -5.22
N GLN A 122 -14.41 3.79 -5.84
CA GLN A 122 -15.21 2.57 -5.91
C GLN A 122 -15.46 1.94 -4.53
N ALA A 123 -14.46 1.96 -3.64
CA ALA A 123 -14.56 1.38 -2.31
C ALA A 123 -15.42 2.21 -1.34
N LEU A 124 -15.46 3.53 -1.54
CA LEU A 124 -16.23 4.48 -0.73
C LEU A 124 -17.62 4.80 -1.31
N GLY A 125 -17.95 4.28 -2.49
CA GLY A 125 -19.21 4.54 -3.16
C GLY A 125 -20.42 4.27 -2.25
N GLY A 126 -21.27 5.28 -2.08
CA GLY A 126 -22.47 5.21 -1.24
C GLY A 126 -22.26 5.58 0.23
N LEU A 127 -21.04 5.90 0.66
CA LEU A 127 -20.77 6.44 1.99
C LEU A 127 -20.86 7.97 2.02
N THR A 128 -21.30 8.52 3.15
CA THR A 128 -21.23 9.96 3.41
C THR A 128 -19.86 10.37 3.95
N ASP A 129 -19.52 11.66 3.84
CA ASP A 129 -18.28 12.20 4.39
C ASP A 129 -18.14 11.94 5.90
N ASP A 130 -19.25 12.04 6.65
CA ASP A 130 -19.28 11.75 8.09
C ASP A 130 -18.96 10.27 8.39
N GLN A 131 -19.48 9.33 7.59
CA GLN A 131 -19.17 7.91 7.74
C GLN A 131 -17.71 7.61 7.44
N ILE A 132 -17.13 8.27 6.43
CA ILE A 132 -15.72 8.15 6.08
C ILE A 132 -14.84 8.71 7.20
N ALA A 133 -15.17 9.89 7.72
CA ALA A 133 -14.43 10.54 8.80
C ALA A 133 -14.47 9.74 10.11
N LEU A 134 -15.64 9.19 10.45
CA LEU A 134 -15.80 8.32 11.62
C LEU A 134 -14.97 7.04 11.47
N SER A 135 -15.03 6.38 10.30
CA SER A 135 -14.24 5.18 10.00
C SER A 135 -12.74 5.45 10.11
N HIS A 136 -12.25 6.53 9.50
CA HIS A 136 -10.86 6.94 9.58
C HIS A 136 -10.40 7.13 11.04
N THR A 137 -11.19 7.86 11.84
CA THR A 137 -10.90 8.11 13.26
C THR A 137 -10.83 6.80 14.05
N ALA A 138 -11.78 5.89 13.86
CA ALA A 138 -11.84 4.61 14.54
C ALA A 138 -10.63 3.72 14.17
N LEU A 139 -10.34 3.55 12.87
CA LEU A 139 -9.22 2.73 12.39
C LEU A 139 -7.87 3.31 12.82
N HIS A 140 -7.72 4.64 12.80
CA HIS A 140 -6.51 5.30 13.29
C HIS A 140 -6.29 5.03 14.79
N ARG A 141 -7.35 5.07 15.60
CA ARG A 141 -7.26 4.74 17.04
C ARG A 141 -6.86 3.30 17.26
N VAL A 142 -7.40 2.35 16.48
CA VAL A 142 -6.99 0.95 16.57
C VAL A 142 -5.51 0.78 16.24
N LEU A 143 -5.02 1.40 15.17
CA LEU A 143 -3.60 1.36 14.81
C LEU A 143 -2.71 1.95 15.91
N PHE A 144 -3.13 3.07 16.52
CA PHE A 144 -2.39 3.69 17.62
C PHE A 144 -2.30 2.78 18.86
N ASN A 145 -3.37 2.05 19.21
CA ASN A 145 -3.36 1.16 20.36
C ASN A 145 -2.41 -0.06 20.22
N LEU A 146 -1.94 -0.34 19.00
CA LEU A 146 -1.10 -1.50 18.68
C LEU A 146 0.36 -1.15 18.38
N LYS A 147 0.71 0.15 18.38
CA LYS A 147 2.07 0.67 18.21
C LYS A 147 2.67 1.04 19.55
#